data_AF-A0A4R4D313-F1
#
_entry.id   AF-A0A4R4D313-F1
#
_cell.length_a   1.000
_cell.length_b   1.000
_cell.length_c   1.000
_cell.angle_alpha   90.00
_cell.angle_beta   90.00
_cell.angle_gamma   90.00
#
_symmetry.space_group_name_H-M   'P 1'
#
loop_
_entity.id
_entity.type
_entity.pdbx_description
1 polymer ?
#
loop_
_entity_poly.entity_id
_entity_poly.type
_entity_poly.pdbx_seq_one_letter_code
_entity_poly.pdbx_strand_id
1 'polypeptide(L)'
;MGKRKIIVGSRESRLAVIQSQFVMEQIRKNHPELELELITMKTTGDVILEQTLDKIGGKGLFVKELDRALCQGVIDIAVHSLKDMPAEIPEDLPITAFSKREDPRDVLVLPQGTGSIENLDKEKAVGCSSARRTIQFLDLYPGLDVKPVRGNVLTRLKKLDEGEFSSLLLAFAGLKRLSLENRISRVFSTEEMIPSAGQGILAIQGRKGEDLNFLACINDKDAQTAALAERAFIQKLDGGCSSPAAAFAEVHGTEVRITGLYVDVETGEKAKGSMTGDRRDAAEIGYRLATRLLAEVR
;
A
#
# COMPACT_ATOMS: atom_id res chain seq x y z
N MET A 1 -31.63 -18.02 18.26
CA MET A 1 -31.35 -16.76 17.53
C MET A 1 -30.13 -16.99 16.67
N GLY A 2 -30.20 -16.69 15.36
CA GLY A 2 -29.07 -16.87 14.45
C GLY A 2 -27.91 -15.93 14.80
N LYS A 3 -26.68 -16.33 14.48
CA LYS A 3 -25.50 -15.47 14.61
C LYS A 3 -25.68 -14.22 13.73
N ARG A 4 -25.25 -13.05 14.20
CA ARG A 4 -25.21 -11.84 13.35
C ARG A 4 -24.22 -12.11 12.23
N LYS A 5 -24.68 -12.00 10.99
CA LYS A 5 -23.86 -12.21 9.81
C LYS A 5 -23.20 -10.89 9.40
N ILE A 6 -21.91 -10.94 9.09
CA ILE A 6 -21.11 -9.83 8.56
C ILE A 6 -20.54 -10.25 7.21
N ILE A 7 -20.85 -9.49 6.18
CA ILE A 7 -20.40 -9.70 4.82
C ILE A 7 -19.14 -8.87 4.57
N VAL A 8 -18.03 -9.53 4.30
CA VAL A 8 -16.73 -8.92 4.04
C VAL A 8 -16.51 -8.83 2.52
N GLY A 9 -16.29 -7.63 2.01
CA GLY A 9 -15.94 -7.39 0.62
C GLY A 9 -14.44 -7.42 0.38
N SER A 10 -14.05 -8.03 -0.74
CA SER A 10 -12.66 -8.12 -1.19
C SER A 10 -12.57 -7.99 -2.71
N ARG A 11 -11.41 -7.53 -3.20
CA ARG A 11 -11.04 -7.79 -4.59
C ARG A 11 -10.84 -9.28 -4.83
N GLU A 12 -11.01 -9.71 -6.08
CA GLU A 12 -10.85 -11.14 -6.47
C GLU A 12 -9.40 -11.63 -6.47
N SER A 13 -8.42 -10.72 -6.51
CA SER A 13 -7.01 -11.12 -6.57
C SER A 13 -6.63 -11.98 -5.35
N ARG A 14 -5.80 -13.01 -5.56
CA ARG A 14 -5.42 -13.96 -4.50
C ARG A 14 -4.88 -13.27 -3.24
N LEU A 15 -4.07 -12.22 -3.41
CA LEU A 15 -3.54 -11.45 -2.30
C LEU A 15 -4.65 -10.73 -1.52
N ALA A 16 -5.60 -10.10 -2.20
CA ALA A 16 -6.71 -9.41 -1.54
C ALA A 16 -7.62 -10.40 -0.79
N VAL A 17 -7.89 -11.57 -1.37
CA VAL A 17 -8.64 -12.63 -0.71
C VAL A 17 -7.95 -13.08 0.58
N ILE A 18 -6.64 -13.34 0.55
CA ILE A 18 -5.88 -13.73 1.75
C ILE A 18 -5.86 -12.61 2.81
N GLN A 19 -5.74 -11.35 2.38
CA GLN A 19 -5.81 -10.21 3.29
C GLN A 19 -7.17 -10.13 4.00
N SER A 20 -8.25 -10.33 3.25
CA SER A 20 -9.61 -10.37 3.80
C SER A 20 -9.81 -11.57 4.74
N GLN A 21 -9.30 -12.74 4.35
CA GLN A 21 -9.34 -13.94 5.20
C GLN A 21 -8.55 -13.75 6.50
N PHE A 22 -7.40 -13.09 6.46
CA PHE A 22 -6.62 -12.73 7.65
C PHE A 22 -7.44 -11.85 8.61
N VAL A 23 -8.11 -10.82 8.10
CA VAL A 23 -9.00 -9.96 8.90
C VAL A 23 -10.17 -10.77 9.48
N MET A 24 -10.82 -11.60 8.66
CA MET A 24 -11.91 -12.48 9.09
C MET A 24 -11.47 -13.46 10.19
N GLU A 25 -10.24 -13.99 10.11
CA GLU A 25 -9.72 -14.89 11.13
C GLU A 25 -9.54 -14.20 12.48
N GLN A 26 -9.05 -12.95 12.50
CA GLN A 26 -8.95 -12.17 13.73
C GLN A 26 -10.33 -11.89 14.33
N ILE A 27 -11.33 -11.55 13.50
CA ILE A 27 -12.70 -11.37 13.95
C ILE A 27 -13.26 -12.67 14.53
N ARG A 28 -13.13 -13.81 13.83
CA ARG A 28 -13.63 -15.11 14.32
C ARG A 28 -13.03 -15.51 15.67
N LYS A 29 -11.74 -15.20 15.89
CA LYS A 29 -11.05 -15.52 17.15
C LYS A 29 -11.59 -14.70 18.33
N ASN A 30 -11.93 -13.43 18.11
CA ASN A 30 -12.37 -12.51 19.17
C ASN A 30 -13.90 -12.42 19.30
N HIS A 31 -14.63 -12.80 18.26
CA HIS A 31 -16.09 -12.69 18.13
C HIS A 31 -16.70 -13.99 17.54
N PRO A 32 -16.62 -15.13 18.25
CA PRO A 32 -17.13 -16.42 17.76
C PRO A 32 -18.65 -16.45 17.55
N GLU A 33 -19.37 -15.47 18.09
CA GLU A 33 -20.80 -15.22 17.90
C GLU A 33 -21.15 -14.64 16.53
N LEU A 34 -20.18 -14.10 15.79
CA LEU A 34 -20.40 -13.56 14.44
C LEU A 34 -20.25 -14.66 13.38
N GLU A 35 -21.09 -14.59 12.37
CA GLU A 35 -20.94 -15.37 11.14
C GLU A 35 -20.31 -14.48 10.07
N LEU A 36 -19.23 -14.93 9.42
CA LEU A 36 -18.53 -14.13 8.42
C LEU A 36 -18.61 -14.77 7.04
N GLU A 37 -19.09 -14.00 6.06
CA GLU A 37 -19.10 -14.36 4.64
C GLU A 37 -18.12 -13.48 3.87
N LEU A 38 -17.44 -14.04 2.86
CA LEU A 38 -16.56 -13.29 1.96
C LEU A 38 -17.23 -13.16 0.59
N ILE A 39 -17.43 -11.93 0.12
CA ILE A 39 -17.83 -11.63 -1.25
C ILE A 39 -16.65 -11.01 -1.99
N THR A 40 -16.28 -11.61 -3.12
CA THR A 40 -15.24 -11.07 -4.00
C THR A 40 -15.86 -10.31 -5.18
N MET A 41 -15.17 -9.27 -5.63
CA MET A 41 -15.60 -8.45 -6.75
C MET A 41 -14.43 -8.13 -7.68
N LYS A 42 -14.72 -8.02 -8.98
CA LYS A 42 -13.79 -7.46 -9.97
C LYS A 42 -13.81 -5.94 -9.88
N THR A 43 -12.65 -5.32 -9.79
CA THR A 43 -12.52 -3.87 -9.88
C THR A 43 -12.09 -3.43 -11.27
N THR A 44 -12.39 -2.20 -11.65
CA THR A 44 -11.93 -1.63 -12.94
C THR A 44 -10.40 -1.75 -13.08
N GLY A 45 -9.65 -1.56 -12.00
CA GLY A 45 -8.20 -1.76 -11.98
C GLY A 45 -7.72 -3.21 -12.18
N ASP A 46 -8.59 -4.21 -11.98
CA ASP A 46 -8.30 -5.61 -12.30
C ASP A 46 -8.56 -5.93 -13.79
N VAL A 47 -9.47 -5.18 -14.43
CA VAL A 47 -9.88 -5.40 -15.84
C VAL A 47 -9.00 -4.63 -16.82
N ILE A 48 -8.63 -3.38 -16.50
CA ILE A 48 -7.85 -2.52 -17.40
C ILE A 48 -6.35 -2.77 -17.19
N LEU A 49 -5.76 -3.64 -18.00
CA LEU A 49 -4.33 -3.98 -17.96
C LEU A 49 -3.48 -3.23 -19.00
N GLU A 50 -4.10 -2.57 -19.98
CA GLU A 50 -3.44 -2.09 -21.21
C GLU A 50 -3.06 -0.60 -21.24
N GLN A 51 -3.47 0.21 -20.26
CA GLN A 51 -3.15 1.65 -20.18
C GLN A 51 -2.26 1.97 -18.96
N THR A 52 -1.40 2.99 -19.04
CA THR A 52 -0.55 3.41 -17.92
C THR A 52 -1.39 4.04 -16.81
N LEU A 53 -1.17 3.66 -15.53
CA LEU A 53 -1.90 4.18 -14.35
C LEU A 53 -2.02 5.71 -14.36
N ASP A 54 -0.94 6.35 -14.77
CA ASP A 54 -0.74 7.79 -14.86
C ASP A 54 -1.67 8.45 -15.90
N LYS A 55 -2.05 7.72 -16.97
CA LYS A 55 -2.97 8.20 -18.02
C LYS A 55 -4.45 7.95 -17.72
N ILE A 56 -4.78 7.09 -16.75
CA ILE A 56 -6.18 6.74 -16.42
C ILE A 56 -6.79 7.70 -15.39
N GLY A 57 -6.04 8.66 -14.84
CA GLY A 57 -6.56 9.61 -13.84
C GLY A 57 -7.05 8.89 -12.56
N GLY A 58 -6.30 7.87 -12.15
CA GLY A 58 -6.75 6.78 -11.26
C GLY A 58 -6.92 7.10 -9.78
N LYS A 59 -7.75 8.08 -9.41
CA LYS A 59 -8.27 8.18 -8.04
C LYS A 59 -9.29 7.04 -7.80
N GLY A 60 -8.86 6.00 -7.08
CA GLY A 60 -9.77 4.97 -6.56
C GLY A 60 -10.13 3.78 -7.48
N LEU A 61 -9.32 3.48 -8.50
CA LEU A 61 -9.55 2.38 -9.45
C LEU A 61 -9.73 0.99 -8.81
N PHE A 62 -9.24 0.80 -7.58
CA PHE A 62 -9.30 -0.46 -6.83
C PHE A 62 -10.32 -0.45 -5.69
N VAL A 63 -11.01 0.68 -5.45
CA VAL A 63 -11.94 0.84 -4.32
C VAL A 63 -13.37 1.11 -4.78
N LYS A 64 -13.58 1.70 -5.96
CA LYS A 64 -14.89 2.17 -6.43
C LYS A 64 -16.00 1.11 -6.39
N GLU A 65 -15.71 -0.12 -6.80
CA GLU A 65 -16.71 -1.19 -6.78
C GLU A 65 -17.04 -1.67 -5.37
N LEU A 66 -16.06 -1.66 -4.47
CA LEU A 66 -16.25 -1.98 -3.05
C LEU A 66 -16.99 -0.86 -2.33
N ASP A 67 -16.67 0.41 -2.61
CA ASP A 67 -17.40 1.58 -2.09
C ASP A 67 -18.88 1.51 -2.50
N ARG A 68 -19.17 1.17 -3.76
CA ARG A 68 -20.56 0.99 -4.23
C ARG A 68 -21.26 -0.14 -3.49
N ALA A 69 -20.58 -1.27 -3.29
CA ALA A 69 -21.14 -2.42 -2.58
C ALA A 69 -21.41 -2.11 -1.10
N LEU A 70 -20.53 -1.32 -0.45
CA LEU A 70 -20.76 -0.78 0.88
C LEU A 70 -22.01 0.12 0.89
N CYS A 71 -22.09 1.12 0.01
CA CYS A 71 -23.26 2.02 -0.05
C CYS A 71 -24.59 1.29 -0.31
N GLN A 72 -24.55 0.21 -1.09
CA GLN A 72 -25.74 -0.58 -1.42
C GLN A 72 -26.11 -1.62 -0.35
N GLY A 73 -25.31 -1.77 0.71
CA GLY A 73 -25.54 -2.80 1.74
C GLY A 73 -25.29 -4.23 1.25
N VAL A 74 -24.56 -4.41 0.14
CA VAL A 74 -24.20 -5.74 -0.40
C VAL A 74 -23.10 -6.37 0.46
N ILE A 75 -22.20 -5.55 0.99
CA ILE A 75 -21.16 -5.92 1.95
C ILE A 75 -21.24 -4.99 3.15
N ASP A 76 -20.83 -5.42 4.34
CA ASP A 76 -20.84 -4.62 5.56
C ASP A 76 -19.50 -3.91 5.80
N ILE A 77 -18.41 -4.60 5.48
CA ILE A 77 -17.05 -4.06 5.56
C ILE A 77 -16.27 -4.40 4.31
N ALA A 78 -15.29 -3.57 3.93
CA ALA A 78 -14.35 -3.85 2.86
C ALA A 78 -12.91 -3.83 3.38
N VAL A 79 -12.08 -4.76 2.90
CA VAL A 79 -10.66 -4.87 3.29
C VAL A 79 -9.76 -4.43 2.15
N HIS A 80 -8.85 -3.50 2.44
CA HIS A 80 -7.95 -2.90 1.47
C HIS A 80 -6.51 -2.95 1.96
N SER A 81 -5.56 -3.05 1.03
CA SER A 81 -4.20 -2.59 1.31
C SER A 81 -4.22 -1.07 1.41
N LEU A 82 -3.80 -0.50 2.55
CA LEU A 82 -3.96 0.95 2.81
C LEU A 82 -3.28 1.82 1.74
N LYS A 83 -2.13 1.39 1.22
CA LYS A 83 -1.41 2.09 0.15
C LYS A 83 -2.17 2.20 -1.18
N ASP A 84 -3.19 1.36 -1.38
CA ASP A 84 -4.03 1.38 -2.59
C ASP A 84 -5.30 2.22 -2.38
N MET A 85 -5.54 2.73 -1.16
CA MET A 85 -6.64 3.63 -0.86
C MET A 85 -6.30 5.05 -1.33
N PRO A 86 -7.27 5.78 -1.91
CA PRO A 86 -7.07 7.19 -2.26
C PRO A 86 -6.72 8.03 -1.01
N ALA A 87 -6.05 9.17 -1.22
CA ALA A 87 -5.72 10.11 -0.15
C ALA A 87 -6.99 10.69 0.50
N GLU A 88 -7.98 11.03 -0.33
CA GLU A 88 -9.32 11.42 0.11
C GLU A 88 -10.19 10.18 0.32
N ILE A 89 -10.80 10.06 1.50
CA ILE A 89 -11.74 9.00 1.84
C ILE A 89 -13.14 9.62 1.92
N PRO A 90 -14.17 9.00 1.32
CA PRO A 90 -15.54 9.48 1.46
C PRO A 90 -15.97 9.52 2.93
N GLU A 91 -16.57 10.62 3.38
CA GLU A 91 -17.02 10.77 4.78
C GLU A 91 -18.04 9.71 5.19
N ASP A 92 -18.88 9.25 4.25
CA ASP A 92 -19.89 8.23 4.48
C ASP A 92 -19.32 6.81 4.55
N LEU A 93 -18.07 6.62 4.06
CA LEU A 93 -17.36 5.34 4.05
C LEU A 93 -15.98 5.47 4.73
N PRO A 94 -15.93 5.80 6.04
CA PRO A 94 -14.68 5.99 6.74
C PRO A 94 -13.87 4.70 6.84
N ILE A 95 -12.55 4.83 7.03
CA ILE A 95 -11.71 3.75 7.52
C ILE A 95 -12.00 3.58 9.01
N THR A 96 -12.46 2.41 9.40
CA THR A 96 -12.94 2.11 10.76
C THR A 96 -11.90 1.37 11.59
N ALA A 97 -10.99 0.64 10.95
CA ALA A 97 -9.88 -0.01 11.62
C ALA A 97 -8.64 -0.15 10.74
N PHE A 98 -7.48 -0.19 11.39
CA PHE A 98 -6.18 -0.42 10.76
C PHE A 98 -5.56 -1.69 11.35
N SER A 99 -5.19 -2.66 10.50
CA SER A 99 -4.46 -3.83 11.00
C SER A 99 -3.10 -3.43 11.51
N LYS A 100 -2.51 -4.26 12.38
CA LYS A 100 -1.07 -4.21 12.64
C LYS A 100 -0.29 -4.18 11.32
N ARG A 101 0.74 -3.33 11.26
CA ARG A 101 1.62 -3.18 10.10
C ARG A 101 2.47 -4.44 9.93
N GLU A 102 2.38 -5.06 8.76
CA GLU A 102 3.37 -6.04 8.29
C GLU A 102 4.63 -5.32 7.78
N ASP A 103 5.73 -6.05 7.56
CA ASP A 103 6.99 -5.48 7.07
C ASP A 103 6.77 -4.50 5.88
N PRO A 104 7.07 -3.20 6.08
CA PRO A 104 6.76 -2.15 5.13
C PRO A 104 7.79 -2.06 4.01
N ARG A 105 8.90 -2.81 4.07
CA ARG A 105 10.04 -2.65 3.16
C ARG A 105 9.71 -3.14 1.74
N ASP A 106 10.42 -2.57 0.79
CA ASP A 106 10.46 -3.05 -0.58
C ASP A 106 11.54 -4.11 -0.75
N VAL A 107 11.37 -4.97 -1.75
CA VAL A 107 12.27 -6.08 -2.02
C VAL A 107 12.60 -6.19 -3.50
N LEU A 108 13.81 -6.66 -3.78
CA LEU A 108 14.23 -7.13 -5.08
C LEU A 108 13.96 -8.62 -5.20
N VAL A 109 13.37 -9.02 -6.32
CA VAL A 109 13.17 -10.43 -6.69
C VAL A 109 13.90 -10.70 -7.99
N LEU A 110 14.89 -11.58 -7.94
CA LEU A 110 15.66 -12.06 -9.08
C LEU A 110 15.03 -13.33 -9.67
N PRO A 111 15.34 -13.68 -10.94
CA PRO A 111 15.10 -15.01 -11.45
C PRO A 111 15.76 -16.06 -10.55
N GLN A 112 15.18 -17.25 -10.48
CA GLN A 112 15.76 -18.31 -9.66
C GLN A 112 17.14 -18.70 -10.19
N GLY A 113 18.11 -18.86 -9.29
CA GLY A 113 19.48 -19.23 -9.63
C GLY A 113 20.42 -18.05 -9.96
N THR A 114 19.93 -16.81 -10.07
CA THR A 114 20.79 -15.63 -10.34
C THR A 114 21.75 -15.31 -9.17
N GLY A 115 21.35 -15.65 -7.94
CA GLY A 115 22.16 -15.43 -6.74
C GLY A 115 22.09 -14.00 -6.22
N SER A 116 22.76 -13.06 -6.90
CA SER A 116 22.89 -11.66 -6.45
C SER A 116 22.64 -10.66 -7.58
N ILE A 117 22.49 -9.38 -7.21
CA ILE A 117 22.15 -8.32 -8.17
C ILE A 117 23.31 -8.00 -9.13
N GLU A 118 24.55 -8.28 -8.73
CA GLU A 118 25.74 -8.10 -9.56
C GLU A 118 25.71 -9.01 -10.80
N ASN A 119 24.93 -10.09 -10.74
CA ASN A 119 24.72 -11.05 -11.82
C ASN A 119 23.48 -10.75 -12.67
N LEU A 120 22.88 -9.56 -12.54
CA LEU A 120 21.75 -9.17 -13.38
C LEU A 120 22.11 -9.21 -14.87
N ASP A 121 21.17 -9.73 -15.67
CA ASP A 121 21.18 -9.54 -17.11
C ASP A 121 20.91 -8.06 -17.43
N LYS A 122 21.98 -7.34 -17.79
CA LYS A 122 21.93 -5.89 -18.08
C LYS A 122 21.25 -5.56 -19.40
N GLU A 123 20.98 -6.53 -20.26
CA GLU A 123 20.20 -6.33 -21.49
C GLU A 123 18.69 -6.25 -21.19
N LYS A 124 18.26 -6.73 -20.02
CA LYS A 124 16.86 -6.75 -19.58
C LYS A 124 16.59 -5.70 -18.50
N ALA A 125 15.42 -5.08 -18.60
CA ALA A 125 14.98 -4.07 -17.65
C ALA A 125 14.50 -4.68 -16.32
N VAL A 126 14.58 -3.88 -15.25
CA VAL A 126 13.92 -4.15 -13.97
C VAL A 126 12.43 -3.86 -14.10
N GLY A 127 11.57 -4.77 -13.68
CA GLY A 127 10.12 -4.62 -13.73
C GLY A 127 9.58 -3.83 -12.52
N CYS A 128 9.15 -2.59 -12.76
CA CYS A 128 8.47 -1.78 -11.76
C CYS A 128 7.53 -0.74 -12.40
N SER A 129 6.28 -0.67 -11.91
CA SER A 129 5.31 0.36 -12.33
C SER A 129 5.15 1.50 -11.31
N SER A 130 6.00 1.57 -10.29
CA SER A 130 5.91 2.58 -9.23
C SER A 130 7.04 3.60 -9.42
N ALA A 131 6.69 4.82 -9.81
CA ALA A 131 7.67 5.90 -9.97
C ALA A 131 8.50 6.12 -8.69
N ARG A 132 7.85 6.06 -7.51
CA ARG A 132 8.51 6.08 -6.19
C ARG A 132 9.65 5.07 -6.07
N ARG A 133 9.42 3.82 -6.49
CA ARG A 133 10.45 2.77 -6.43
C ARG A 133 11.50 2.98 -7.49
N THR A 134 11.09 3.32 -8.71
CA THR A 134 12.00 3.55 -9.83
C THR A 134 13.03 4.62 -9.49
N ILE A 135 12.60 5.79 -8.99
CA ILE A 135 13.50 6.89 -8.65
C ILE A 135 14.50 6.49 -7.56
N GLN A 136 14.01 5.92 -6.46
CA GLN A 136 14.88 5.50 -5.35
C GLN A 136 15.80 4.32 -5.73
N PHE A 137 15.34 3.42 -6.60
CA PHE A 137 16.14 2.31 -7.09
C PHE A 137 17.28 2.78 -8.00
N LEU A 138 17.00 3.74 -8.90
CA LEU A 138 18.01 4.30 -9.80
C LEU A 138 19.06 5.14 -9.06
N ASP A 139 18.71 5.75 -7.92
CA ASP A 139 19.68 6.38 -7.01
C ASP A 139 20.68 5.36 -6.43
N LEU A 140 20.23 4.14 -6.15
CA LEU A 140 21.07 3.05 -5.61
C LEU A 140 21.84 2.30 -6.70
N TYR A 141 21.24 2.17 -7.88
CA TYR A 141 21.75 1.39 -9.01
C TYR A 141 21.70 2.21 -10.30
N PRO A 142 22.57 3.23 -10.42
CA PRO A 142 22.62 4.07 -11.60
C PRO A 142 22.95 3.24 -12.85
N GLY A 143 22.30 3.55 -13.96
CA GLY A 143 22.54 2.92 -15.27
C GLY A 143 21.74 1.65 -15.56
N LEU A 144 20.86 1.20 -14.66
CA LEU A 144 19.87 0.15 -14.98
C LEU A 144 18.63 0.74 -15.65
N ASP A 145 18.03 -0.01 -16.57
CA ASP A 145 16.74 0.33 -17.17
C ASP A 145 15.58 -0.22 -16.33
N VAL A 146 14.50 0.55 -16.18
CA VAL A 146 13.31 0.16 -15.42
C VAL A 146 12.08 0.28 -16.32
N LYS A 147 11.39 -0.83 -16.55
CA LYS A 147 10.18 -0.88 -17.38
C LYS A 147 8.94 -1.21 -16.56
N PRO A 148 7.76 -0.69 -16.93
CA PRO A 148 6.53 -0.99 -16.23
C PRO A 148 6.19 -2.48 -16.33
N VAL A 149 5.78 -3.05 -15.19
CA VAL A 149 5.25 -4.41 -15.09
C VAL A 149 3.83 -4.38 -14.52
N ARG A 150 2.89 -5.03 -15.23
CA ARG A 150 1.47 -5.09 -14.90
C ARG A 150 1.05 -6.49 -14.44
N GLY A 151 -0.14 -6.57 -13.84
CA GLY A 151 -0.70 -7.78 -13.25
C GLY A 151 -0.53 -7.85 -11.73
N ASN A 152 -1.20 -8.83 -11.12
CA ASN A 152 -1.05 -9.15 -9.71
C ASN A 152 0.34 -9.75 -9.42
N VAL A 153 0.68 -9.96 -8.14
CA VAL A 153 2.01 -10.46 -7.73
C VAL A 153 2.40 -11.76 -8.47
N LEU A 154 1.48 -12.71 -8.59
CA LEU A 154 1.75 -14.00 -9.25
C LEU A 154 2.00 -13.83 -10.74
N THR A 155 1.21 -12.99 -11.42
CA THR A 155 1.44 -12.67 -12.83
C THR A 155 2.80 -12.03 -13.04
N ARG A 156 3.22 -11.10 -12.17
CA ARG A 156 4.54 -10.47 -12.28
C ARG A 156 5.67 -11.47 -12.09
N LEU A 157 5.58 -12.34 -11.09
CA LEU A 157 6.57 -13.39 -10.86
C LEU A 157 6.66 -14.34 -12.06
N LYS A 158 5.52 -14.70 -12.67
CA LYS A 158 5.50 -15.50 -13.91
C LYS A 158 6.28 -14.81 -15.03
N LYS A 159 6.05 -13.51 -15.29
CA LYS A 159 6.78 -12.74 -16.31
C LYS A 159 8.29 -12.70 -16.05
N LEU A 160 8.69 -12.60 -14.78
CA LEU A 160 10.08 -12.70 -14.39
C LEU A 160 10.66 -14.08 -14.70
N ASP A 161 9.93 -15.14 -14.35
CA ASP A 161 10.35 -16.53 -14.57
C ASP A 161 10.38 -16.89 -16.08
N GLU A 162 9.55 -16.24 -16.90
CA GLU A 162 9.57 -16.31 -18.37
C GLU A 162 10.66 -15.44 -19.01
N GLY A 163 11.42 -14.69 -18.21
CA GLY A 163 12.57 -13.91 -18.66
C GLY A 163 12.22 -12.58 -19.32
N GLU A 164 11.01 -12.02 -19.12
CA GLU A 164 10.63 -10.69 -19.62
C GLU A 164 11.39 -9.55 -18.91
N PHE A 165 11.83 -9.77 -17.67
CA PHE A 165 12.53 -8.79 -16.83
C PHE A 165 13.79 -9.41 -16.21
N SER A 166 14.79 -8.57 -15.91
CA SER A 166 15.99 -9.01 -15.18
C SER A 166 15.72 -9.18 -13.69
N SER A 167 14.76 -8.43 -13.15
CA SER A 167 14.32 -8.49 -11.76
C SER A 167 12.99 -7.77 -11.57
N LEU A 168 12.39 -7.89 -10.38
CA LEU A 168 11.19 -7.14 -9.99
C LEU A 168 11.41 -6.38 -8.67
N LEU A 169 10.75 -5.23 -8.55
CA LEU A 169 10.60 -4.53 -7.27
C LEU A 169 9.20 -4.72 -6.71
N LEU A 170 9.09 -5.42 -5.57
CA LEU A 170 7.81 -5.77 -4.92
C LEU A 170 7.78 -5.29 -3.47
N ALA A 171 6.61 -5.40 -2.81
CA ALA A 171 6.48 -5.12 -1.38
C ALA A 171 6.69 -6.42 -0.60
N PHE A 172 7.47 -6.38 0.48
CA PHE A 172 7.71 -7.53 1.36
C PHE A 172 6.39 -8.14 1.84
N ALA A 173 5.52 -7.32 2.44
CA ALA A 173 4.23 -7.75 2.97
C ALA A 173 3.36 -8.52 1.97
N GLY A 174 3.44 -8.19 0.67
CA GLY A 174 2.69 -8.89 -0.38
C GLY A 174 3.18 -10.32 -0.59
N LEU A 175 4.50 -10.52 -0.60
CA LEU A 175 5.11 -11.85 -0.75
C LEU A 175 4.90 -12.68 0.52
N LYS A 176 5.09 -12.10 1.71
CA LYS A 176 4.86 -12.79 2.97
C LYS A 176 3.43 -13.30 3.12
N ARG A 177 2.43 -12.47 2.82
CA ARG A 177 1.02 -12.89 2.84
C ARG A 177 0.69 -14.00 1.83
N LEU A 178 1.46 -14.12 0.75
CA LEU A 178 1.34 -15.20 -0.23
C LEU A 178 2.21 -16.42 0.11
N SER A 179 2.95 -16.40 1.23
CA SER A 179 3.94 -17.42 1.60
C SER A 179 5.04 -17.58 0.53
N LEU A 180 5.47 -16.47 -0.06
CA LEU A 180 6.48 -16.39 -1.14
C LEU A 180 7.77 -15.68 -0.67
N GLU A 181 8.08 -15.72 0.63
CA GLU A 181 9.28 -15.08 1.19
C GLU A 181 10.57 -15.65 0.60
N ASN A 182 10.55 -16.93 0.21
CA ASN A 182 11.65 -17.60 -0.48
C ASN A 182 11.97 -16.99 -1.87
N ARG A 183 11.09 -16.16 -2.43
CA ARG A 183 11.35 -15.42 -3.68
C ARG A 183 12.18 -14.16 -3.47
N ILE A 184 12.36 -13.71 -2.23
CA ILE A 184 13.05 -12.46 -1.92
C ILE A 184 14.55 -12.65 -2.07
N SER A 185 15.17 -11.87 -2.96
CA SER A 185 16.63 -11.88 -3.16
C SER A 185 17.34 -10.82 -2.34
N ARG A 186 16.71 -9.66 -2.15
CA ARG A 186 17.21 -8.59 -1.29
C ARG A 186 16.05 -7.83 -0.67
N VAL A 187 16.20 -7.44 0.60
CA VAL A 187 15.31 -6.51 1.28
C VAL A 187 16.00 -5.15 1.38
N PHE A 188 15.35 -4.09 0.91
CA PHE A 188 15.87 -2.72 1.04
C PHE A 188 15.54 -2.19 2.43
N SER A 189 16.48 -1.47 3.06
CA SER A 189 16.16 -0.74 4.30
C SER A 189 15.18 0.41 4.01
N THR A 190 14.52 0.91 5.06
CA THR A 190 13.61 2.05 4.97
C THR A 190 14.32 3.37 4.63
N GLU A 191 15.65 3.42 4.85
CA GLU A 191 16.51 4.53 4.49
C GLU A 191 16.93 4.47 3.02
N GLU A 192 17.20 3.27 2.52
CA GLU A 192 17.53 2.99 1.11
C GLU A 192 16.32 3.24 0.19
N MET A 193 15.16 2.73 0.57
CA MET A 193 13.92 2.89 -0.20
C MET A 193 12.76 3.16 0.76
N ILE A 194 12.39 4.43 0.89
CA ILE A 194 11.27 4.86 1.73
C ILE A 194 9.99 4.21 1.18
N PRO A 195 9.24 3.47 2.02
CA PRO A 195 7.98 2.84 1.65
C PRO A 195 6.91 3.81 1.11
N SER A 196 5.94 3.23 0.42
CA SER A 196 4.69 3.94 0.13
C SER A 196 3.90 4.16 1.42
N ALA A 197 3.18 5.29 1.53
CA ALA A 197 2.25 5.52 2.63
C ALA A 197 1.30 4.33 2.80
N GLY A 198 1.16 3.85 4.04
CA GLY A 198 0.33 2.72 4.41
C GLY A 198 0.84 1.34 3.95
N GLN A 199 2.04 1.23 3.37
CA GLN A 199 2.56 -0.08 2.95
C GLN A 199 2.66 -1.03 4.15
N GLY A 200 2.12 -2.24 3.99
CA GLY A 200 2.05 -3.25 5.05
C GLY A 200 0.82 -3.17 5.95
N ILE A 201 0.07 -2.06 5.94
CA ILE A 201 -1.18 -1.91 6.71
C ILE A 201 -2.38 -2.33 5.87
N LEU A 202 -3.33 -3.05 6.47
CA LEU A 202 -4.67 -3.22 5.92
C LEU A 202 -5.62 -2.20 6.53
N ALA A 203 -6.44 -1.58 5.69
CA ALA A 203 -7.54 -0.73 6.12
C ALA A 203 -8.86 -1.45 5.97
N ILE A 204 -9.71 -1.32 6.98
CA ILE A 204 -11.07 -1.83 6.99
C ILE A 204 -11.97 -0.62 6.86
N GLN A 205 -12.76 -0.59 5.80
CA GLN A 205 -13.74 0.45 5.52
C GLN A 205 -15.13 -0.07 5.87
N GLY A 206 -16.01 0.80 6.34
CA GLY A 206 -17.40 0.49 6.64
C GLY A 206 -18.28 1.72 6.46
N ARG A 207 -19.60 1.55 6.62
CA ARG A 207 -20.55 2.67 6.52
C ARG A 207 -20.57 3.51 7.81
N LYS A 208 -20.63 4.83 7.65
CA LYS A 208 -20.83 5.76 8.77
C LYS A 208 -22.15 5.47 9.47
N GLY A 209 -22.13 5.48 10.80
CA GLY A 209 -23.31 5.25 11.65
C GLY A 209 -23.63 3.78 11.95
N GLU A 210 -22.90 2.82 11.37
CA GLU A 210 -23.05 1.41 11.73
C GLU A 210 -22.25 1.01 12.96
N ASP A 211 -22.80 0.09 13.74
CA ASP A 211 -22.09 -0.52 14.87
C ASP A 211 -21.08 -1.57 14.37
N LEU A 212 -19.82 -1.13 14.33
CA LEU A 212 -18.65 -1.89 13.93
C LEU A 212 -17.65 -2.07 15.08
N ASN A 213 -18.13 -2.05 16.33
CA ASN A 213 -17.27 -2.16 17.52
C ASN A 213 -16.44 -3.45 17.56
N PHE A 214 -16.89 -4.52 16.90
CA PHE A 214 -16.13 -5.77 16.75
C PHE A 214 -14.79 -5.59 16.01
N LEU A 215 -14.60 -4.50 15.25
CA LEU A 215 -13.33 -4.20 14.60
C LEU A 215 -12.25 -3.69 15.57
N ALA A 216 -12.58 -3.43 16.83
CA ALA A 216 -11.61 -3.04 17.85
C ALA A 216 -10.49 -4.10 18.03
N CYS A 217 -10.79 -5.38 17.81
CA CYS A 217 -9.79 -6.46 17.87
C CYS A 217 -8.75 -6.42 16.74
N ILE A 218 -9.02 -5.68 15.67
CA ILE A 218 -8.12 -5.50 14.53
C ILE A 218 -7.34 -4.19 14.64
N ASN A 219 -7.95 -3.15 15.20
CA ASN A 219 -7.44 -1.80 15.17
C ASN A 219 -6.18 -1.61 16.03
N ASP A 220 -5.02 -1.71 15.39
CA ASP A 220 -3.72 -1.44 15.97
C ASP A 220 -3.47 0.09 16.04
N LYS A 221 -3.25 0.60 17.25
CA LYS A 221 -3.14 2.04 17.51
C LYS A 221 -1.87 2.67 16.93
N ASP A 222 -0.77 1.90 16.87
CA ASP A 222 0.49 2.38 16.31
C ASP A 222 0.41 2.44 14.78
N ALA A 223 -0.15 1.42 14.14
CA ALA A 223 -0.45 1.42 12.71
C ALA A 223 -1.43 2.54 12.33
N GLN A 224 -2.49 2.76 13.13
CA GLN A 224 -3.41 3.88 12.93
C GLN A 224 -2.68 5.23 12.99
N THR A 225 -1.82 5.43 13.99
CA THR A 225 -1.04 6.67 14.15
C THR A 225 -0.11 6.88 12.96
N ALA A 226 0.64 5.85 12.55
CA ALA A 226 1.55 5.92 11.41
C ALA A 226 0.78 6.20 10.11
N ALA A 227 -0.35 5.53 9.90
CA ALA A 227 -1.23 5.75 8.76
C ALA A 227 -1.74 7.19 8.68
N LEU A 228 -2.14 7.80 9.80
CA LEU A 228 -2.59 9.19 9.83
C LEU A 228 -1.49 10.16 9.40
N ALA A 229 -0.26 10.01 9.91
CA ALA A 229 0.87 10.84 9.52
C ALA A 229 1.21 10.68 8.04
N GLU A 230 1.35 9.45 7.57
CA GLU A 230 1.73 9.17 6.18
C GLU A 230 0.67 9.62 5.18
N ARG A 231 -0.62 9.44 5.50
CA ARG A 231 -1.72 9.86 4.63
C ARG A 231 -1.85 11.37 4.58
N ALA A 232 -1.69 12.08 5.70
CA ALA A 232 -1.70 13.53 5.70
C ALA A 232 -0.54 14.12 4.87
N PHE A 233 0.63 13.48 4.92
CA PHE A 233 1.75 13.82 4.05
C PHE A 233 1.39 13.67 2.57
N ILE A 234 0.87 12.51 2.15
CA ILE A 234 0.49 12.28 0.75
C ILE A 234 -0.65 13.20 0.32
N GLN A 235 -1.68 13.39 1.15
CA GLN A 235 -2.82 14.25 0.83
C GLN A 235 -2.39 15.70 0.56
N LYS A 236 -1.39 16.21 1.28
CA LYS A 236 -0.82 17.53 1.03
C LYS A 236 -0.11 17.61 -0.33
N LEU A 237 0.60 16.56 -0.74
CA LEU A 237 1.33 16.52 -2.01
C LEU A 237 0.40 16.27 -3.22
N ASP A 238 -0.61 15.40 -3.06
CA ASP A 238 -1.59 15.05 -4.10
C ASP A 238 -2.50 16.23 -4.48
N GLY A 239 -2.61 17.25 -3.63
CA GLY A 239 -3.26 18.52 -3.96
C GLY A 239 -2.46 19.41 -4.90
N GLY A 240 -1.20 19.05 -5.21
CA GLY A 240 -0.27 19.82 -6.05
C GLY A 240 -0.01 19.26 -7.44
N CYS A 241 0.12 17.94 -7.59
CA CYS A 241 0.28 17.20 -8.86
C CYS A 241 0.45 15.71 -8.52
N SER A 242 0.15 14.77 -9.43
CA SER A 242 0.31 13.31 -9.26
C SER A 242 1.79 12.86 -9.21
N SER A 243 2.53 13.47 -8.30
CA SER A 243 3.98 13.43 -8.20
C SER A 243 4.43 12.20 -7.41
N PRO A 244 5.57 11.57 -7.76
CA PRO A 244 6.12 10.47 -7.01
C PRO A 244 6.42 10.89 -5.57
N ALA A 245 5.79 10.23 -4.61
CA ALA A 245 5.98 10.49 -3.18
C ALA A 245 6.17 9.19 -2.40
N ALA A 246 6.89 9.29 -1.28
CA ALA A 246 7.06 8.23 -0.29
C ALA A 246 6.82 8.78 1.11
N ALA A 247 6.25 7.97 1.99
CA ALA A 247 6.05 8.35 3.39
C ALA A 247 6.07 7.09 4.26
N PHE A 248 6.87 7.14 5.31
CA PHE A 248 6.96 6.08 6.30
C PHE A 248 7.11 6.67 7.70
N ALA A 249 6.18 6.30 8.57
CA ALA A 249 6.11 6.72 9.95
C ALA A 249 6.35 5.55 10.91
N GLU A 250 7.15 5.81 11.92
CA GLU A 250 7.49 4.90 13.00
C GLU A 250 6.97 5.50 14.31
N VAL A 251 6.38 4.65 15.15
CA VAL A 251 5.78 5.08 16.42
C VAL A 251 6.58 4.46 17.56
N HIS A 252 7.06 5.31 18.47
CA HIS A 252 7.84 4.91 19.63
C HIS A 252 7.26 5.56 20.88
N GLY A 253 6.47 4.81 21.64
CA GLY A 253 5.81 5.32 22.83
C GLY A 253 4.84 6.47 22.51
N THR A 254 5.19 7.67 22.94
CA THR A 254 4.42 8.92 22.73
C THR A 254 4.81 9.68 21.47
N GLU A 255 5.87 9.27 20.78
CA GLU A 255 6.37 9.97 19.60
C GLU A 255 6.05 9.24 18.31
N VAL A 256 5.86 10.01 17.24
CA VAL A 256 5.84 9.52 15.86
C VAL A 256 6.92 10.25 15.07
N ARG A 257 7.74 9.48 14.35
CA ARG A 257 8.72 9.99 13.40
C ARG A 257 8.28 9.62 12.00
N ILE A 258 8.06 10.61 11.14
CA ILE A 258 7.78 10.40 9.72
C ILE A 258 9.00 10.78 8.88
N THR A 259 9.32 9.95 7.91
CA THR A 259 10.30 10.21 6.85
C THR A 259 9.55 10.25 5.51
N GLY A 260 9.81 11.29 4.73
CA GLY A 260 9.13 11.54 3.46
C GLY A 260 10.11 11.83 2.32
N LEU A 261 9.67 11.54 1.10
CA LEU A 261 10.29 11.93 -0.16
C LEU A 261 9.22 12.55 -1.05
N TYR A 262 9.55 13.67 -1.66
CA TYR A 262 8.80 14.32 -2.71
C TYR A 262 9.69 14.53 -3.93
N VAL A 263 9.16 14.30 -5.12
CA VAL A 263 9.84 14.54 -6.39
C VAL A 263 8.94 15.34 -7.29
N ASP A 264 9.39 16.49 -7.75
CA ASP A 264 8.69 17.27 -8.75
C ASP A 264 8.88 16.62 -10.12
N VAL A 265 7.78 16.37 -10.83
CA VAL A 265 7.79 15.66 -12.11
C VAL A 265 8.22 16.54 -13.28
N GLU A 266 8.10 17.86 -13.16
CA GLU A 266 8.45 18.82 -14.20
C GLU A 266 9.95 19.13 -14.15
N THR A 267 10.50 19.36 -12.96
CA THR A 267 11.91 19.71 -12.77
C THR A 267 12.80 18.50 -12.53
N GLY A 268 12.24 17.40 -12.02
CA GLY A 268 13.00 16.23 -11.56
C GLY A 268 13.73 16.45 -10.22
N GLU A 269 13.56 17.62 -9.59
CA GLU A 269 14.13 17.92 -8.29
C GLU A 269 13.47 17.07 -7.19
N LYS A 270 14.25 16.71 -6.18
CA LYS A 270 13.82 15.81 -5.10
C LYS A 270 14.16 16.41 -3.73
N ALA A 271 13.21 16.30 -2.80
CA ALA A 271 13.41 16.65 -1.40
C ALA A 271 13.09 15.44 -0.51
N LYS A 272 14.00 15.13 0.40
CA LYS A 272 13.86 14.06 1.40
C LYS A 272 14.08 14.65 2.78
N GLY A 273 13.24 14.30 3.74
CA GLY A 273 13.44 14.72 5.11
C GLY A 273 12.60 13.94 6.10
N SER A 274 12.83 14.19 7.39
CA SER A 274 12.03 13.63 8.46
C SER A 274 11.53 14.70 9.42
N MET A 275 10.51 14.34 10.21
CA MET A 275 9.97 15.13 11.31
C MET A 275 9.52 14.19 12.42
N THR A 276 9.75 14.58 13.68
CA THR A 276 9.29 13.87 14.87
C THR A 276 8.41 14.79 15.70
N GLY A 277 7.41 14.23 16.36
CA GLY A 277 6.58 14.95 17.33
C GLY A 277 5.65 14.02 18.08
N ASP A 278 4.73 14.59 18.84
CA ASP A 278 3.75 13.84 19.62
C ASP A 278 2.81 13.05 18.71
N ARG A 279 2.58 11.78 19.05
CA ARG A 279 1.70 10.89 18.27
C ARG A 279 0.26 11.38 18.16
N ARG A 280 -0.20 12.23 19.07
CA ARG A 280 -1.53 12.87 19.00
C ARG A 280 -1.63 13.85 17.84
N ASP A 281 -0.50 14.37 17.38
CA ASP A 281 -0.40 15.33 16.27
C ASP A 281 0.07 14.65 14.97
N ALA A 282 -0.03 13.33 14.86
CA ALA A 282 0.52 12.54 13.76
C ALA A 282 0.17 13.10 12.36
N ALA A 283 -1.10 13.41 12.12
CA ALA A 283 -1.56 13.98 10.84
C ALA A 283 -0.93 15.37 10.58
N GLU A 284 -0.87 16.23 11.60
CA GLU A 284 -0.27 17.56 11.50
C GLU A 284 1.23 17.48 11.21
N ILE A 285 1.95 16.58 11.87
CA ILE A 285 3.38 16.33 11.62
C ILE A 285 3.61 15.91 10.15
N GLY A 286 2.78 15.01 9.63
CA GLY A 286 2.83 14.59 8.23
C GLY A 286 2.57 15.73 7.26
N TYR A 287 1.54 16.53 7.52
CA TYR A 287 1.21 17.72 6.73
C TYR A 287 2.33 18.77 6.72
N ARG A 288 2.93 19.05 7.89
CA ARG A 288 4.03 20.00 8.03
C ARG A 288 5.29 19.53 7.31
N LEU A 289 5.62 18.25 7.38
CA LEU A 289 6.73 17.69 6.63
C LEU A 289 6.52 17.85 5.12
N ALA A 290 5.34 17.50 4.61
CA ALA A 290 5.00 17.67 3.19
C ALA A 290 5.11 19.15 2.75
N THR A 291 4.59 20.07 3.57
CA THR A 291 4.67 21.50 3.31
C THR A 291 6.12 22.00 3.24
N ARG A 292 6.99 21.50 4.12
CA ARG A 292 8.41 21.84 4.09
C ARG A 292 9.08 21.34 2.82
N LEU A 293 8.90 20.06 2.47
CA LEU A 293 9.53 19.48 1.28
C LEU A 293 9.03 20.14 -0.01
N LEU A 294 7.75 20.53 -0.10
CA LEU A 294 7.21 21.30 -1.23
C LEU A 294 7.85 22.68 -1.40
N ALA A 295 8.34 23.29 -0.32
CA ALA A 295 9.00 24.60 -0.38
C ALA A 295 10.48 24.49 -0.80
N GLU A 296 11.08 23.29 -0.67
CA GLU A 296 12.47 23.01 -1.04
C GLU A 296 12.65 22.72 -2.53
N VAL A 297 11.57 22.39 -3.25
CA VAL A 297 11.57 21.91 -4.65
C VAL A 297 10.86 22.93 -5.56
N ARG A 298 11.30 24.20 -5.54
CA ARG A 298 10.65 25.32 -6.26
C ARG A 298 11.63 26.11 -7.11
#